data_AF-A0A7S1LF73-F1
#
_entry.id   AF-A0A7S1LF73-F1
#
_cell.length_a   1.000
_cell.length_b   1.000
_cell.length_c   1.000
_cell.angle_alpha   90.00
_cell.angle_beta   90.00
_cell.angle_gamma   90.00
#
_symmetry.space_group_name_H-M   'P 1'
#
loop_
_entity.id
_entity.type
_entity.pdbx_description
1 polymer ?
#
loop_
_entity_poly.entity_id
_entity_poly.type
_entity_poly.pdbx_seq_one_letter_code
_entity_poly.pdbx_strand_id
1 'polypeptide(L)'
;NLVSNYMTPARTCNISAVIFFLEVLAQCRVDLAGLPNQLDVTVNTMLMAATIATWMSGALLWFVGTFKFTHFVRYLSEPVKLGMQVSLGYFLFATGFSISTGISWLSFTTLGEFGIYFELATLPKWTLTTACAGFIFFALNKWGWPYTIPVFVGVGVGIFHIILVVGGFSIEEAKDSGWLYPPPAGEAGGGYNPFAFIGRSYSI
;
A
#
# COMPACT_ATOMS: atom_id res chain seq x y z
N ASN A 1 -28.09 -32.05 -16.35
CA ASN A 1 -28.65 -31.08 -15.38
C ASN A 1 -27.74 -29.87 -15.30
N LEU A 2 -27.92 -28.95 -16.25
CA LEU A 2 -27.24 -27.65 -16.34
C LEU A 2 -28.08 -26.65 -15.53
N VAL A 3 -27.74 -26.43 -14.27
CA VAL A 3 -28.36 -25.38 -13.45
C VAL A 3 -27.37 -24.23 -13.33
N SER A 4 -27.64 -23.24 -14.18
CA SER A 4 -27.53 -21.80 -13.93
C SER A 4 -27.15 -21.42 -12.49
N ASN A 5 -25.93 -20.93 -12.30
CA ASN A 5 -25.50 -20.23 -11.09
C ASN A 5 -24.80 -18.89 -11.46
N TYR A 6 -25.33 -18.16 -12.44
CA TYR A 6 -24.92 -16.79 -12.76
C TYR A 6 -25.72 -15.74 -11.97
N MET A 7 -26.03 -16.00 -10.71
CA MET A 7 -26.64 -15.03 -9.80
C MET A 7 -25.83 -14.87 -8.52
N THR A 8 -24.62 -14.35 -8.68
CA THR A 8 -24.06 -13.45 -7.67
C THR A 8 -23.89 -12.08 -8.32
N PRO A 9 -24.65 -11.05 -7.91
CA PRO A 9 -24.39 -9.70 -8.38
C PRO A 9 -22.98 -9.35 -7.93
N ALA A 10 -22.06 -9.18 -8.88
CA ALA A 10 -20.75 -8.58 -8.65
C ALA A 10 -20.96 -7.15 -8.15
N ARG A 11 -21.16 -7.04 -6.82
CA ARG A 11 -21.49 -5.83 -6.08
C ARG A 11 -20.22 -5.17 -5.52
N THR A 12 -19.06 -5.46 -6.09
CA THR A 12 -17.82 -4.76 -5.78
C THR A 12 -17.60 -3.71 -6.86
N CYS A 13 -17.92 -2.46 -6.53
CA CYS A 13 -17.37 -1.31 -7.24
C CYS A 13 -15.84 -1.49 -7.22
N ASN A 14 -15.24 -1.75 -8.39
CA ASN A 14 -13.83 -2.13 -8.52
C ASN A 14 -12.92 -0.93 -8.19
N ILE A 15 -12.73 -0.67 -6.90
CA ILE A 15 -11.70 0.21 -6.35
C ILE A 15 -10.29 -0.26 -6.80
N SER A 16 -10.16 -1.54 -7.15
CA SER A 16 -8.95 -2.14 -7.72
C SER A 16 -8.41 -1.45 -8.97
N ALA A 17 -9.27 -0.89 -9.83
CA ALA A 17 -8.82 -0.15 -11.00
C ALA A 17 -8.10 1.15 -10.62
N VAL A 18 -8.58 1.84 -9.58
CA VAL A 18 -7.96 3.09 -9.07
C VAL A 18 -6.59 2.78 -8.47
N ILE A 19 -6.48 1.70 -7.70
CA ILE A 19 -5.21 1.24 -7.11
C ILE A 19 -4.21 0.88 -8.21
N PHE A 20 -4.65 0.17 -9.25
CA PHE A 20 -3.83 -0.15 -10.41
C PHE A 20 -3.28 1.12 -11.12
N PHE A 21 -4.12 2.14 -11.32
CA PHE A 21 -3.67 3.40 -11.91
C PHE A 21 -2.67 4.16 -11.02
N LEU A 22 -2.84 4.14 -9.70
CA LEU A 22 -1.88 4.73 -8.77
C LEU A 22 -0.54 3.97 -8.75
N GLU A 23 -0.57 2.65 -8.90
CA GLU A 23 0.63 1.82 -9.01
C GLU A 23 1.38 2.06 -10.33
N VAL A 24 0.68 2.17 -11.46
CA VAL A 24 1.28 2.52 -12.75
C VAL A 24 2.00 3.87 -12.67
N LEU A 25 1.42 4.85 -11.96
CA LEU A 25 2.05 6.16 -11.75
C LEU A 25 3.27 6.09 -10.83
N ALA A 26 3.28 5.19 -9.84
CA ALA A 26 4.45 4.94 -9.01
C ALA A 26 5.61 4.30 -9.79
N GLN A 27 5.30 3.51 -10.82
CA GLN A 27 6.31 2.93 -11.72
C GLN A 27 6.87 3.95 -12.71
N CYS A 28 6.15 5.03 -13.03
CA CYS A 28 6.63 6.13 -13.85
C CYS A 28 7.59 7.09 -13.10
N ARG A 29 8.44 6.55 -12.22
CA ARG A 29 9.48 7.33 -11.52
C ARG A 29 10.42 7.93 -12.57
N VAL A 30 10.33 9.24 -12.77
CA VAL A 30 11.30 9.99 -13.58
C VAL A 30 12.61 10.04 -12.80
N ASP A 31 13.70 9.61 -13.42
CA ASP A 31 15.04 9.63 -12.83
C ASP A 31 15.52 11.09 -12.71
N LEU A 32 15.25 11.72 -11.55
CA LEU A 32 15.56 13.13 -11.28
C LEU A 32 17.04 13.38 -10.95
N ALA A 33 17.95 12.51 -11.39
CA ALA A 33 19.38 12.56 -11.08
C ALA A 33 20.00 13.93 -11.41
N GLY A 34 20.26 14.76 -10.40
CA GLY A 34 21.03 16.01 -10.56
C GLY A 34 20.59 17.24 -9.73
N LEU A 35 19.42 17.21 -9.09
CA LEU A 35 18.94 18.29 -8.20
C LEU A 35 19.46 18.15 -6.75
N PRO A 36 19.85 19.25 -6.07
CA PRO A 36 20.00 19.25 -4.61
C PRO A 36 18.63 18.98 -3.96
N ASN A 37 18.59 18.12 -2.93
CA ASN A 37 17.36 17.58 -2.30
C ASN A 37 16.49 16.68 -3.21
N GLN A 38 17.13 15.71 -3.88
CA GLN A 38 16.49 14.66 -4.68
C GLN A 38 15.23 14.03 -4.05
N LEU A 39 15.30 13.71 -2.76
CA LEU A 39 14.23 12.95 -2.08
C LEU A 39 12.96 13.80 -1.93
N ASP A 40 13.09 15.05 -1.48
CA ASP A 40 11.95 15.94 -1.26
C ASP A 40 11.29 16.32 -2.58
N VAL A 41 12.09 16.61 -3.61
CA VAL A 41 11.55 16.93 -4.95
C VAL A 41 10.84 15.73 -5.56
N THR A 42 11.42 14.53 -5.44
CA THR A 42 10.81 13.30 -5.97
C THR A 42 9.50 12.99 -5.27
N VAL A 43 9.48 13.03 -3.93
CA VAL A 43 8.28 12.73 -3.13
C VAL A 43 7.18 13.76 -3.40
N ASN A 44 7.51 15.05 -3.45
CA ASN A 44 6.55 16.11 -3.72
C ASN A 44 5.95 16.00 -5.13
N THR A 45 6.79 15.75 -6.14
CA THR A 45 6.36 15.57 -7.53
C THR A 45 5.46 14.34 -7.66
N MET A 46 5.84 13.23 -7.02
CA MET A 46 5.04 12.00 -7.02
C MET A 46 3.68 12.20 -6.34
N LEU A 47 3.65 12.90 -5.21
CA LEU A 47 2.42 13.21 -4.49
C LEU A 47 1.49 14.12 -5.30
N MET A 48 2.05 15.13 -5.98
CA MET A 48 1.29 16.01 -6.87
C MET A 48 0.72 15.25 -8.07
N ALA A 49 1.55 14.43 -8.73
CA ALA A 49 1.11 13.60 -9.85
C ALA A 49 0.01 12.60 -9.43
N ALA A 50 0.18 11.94 -8.28
CA ALA A 50 -0.82 11.03 -7.71
C ALA A 50 -2.12 11.76 -7.37
N THR A 51 -2.04 12.98 -6.85
CA THR A 51 -3.20 13.82 -6.56
C THR A 51 -3.95 14.14 -7.85
N ILE A 52 -3.29 14.72 -8.85
CA ILE A 52 -3.90 15.05 -10.14
C ILE A 52 -4.55 13.81 -10.78
N ALA A 53 -3.86 12.68 -10.78
CA ALA A 53 -4.39 11.44 -11.32
C ALA A 53 -5.60 10.91 -10.54
N THR A 54 -5.63 11.07 -9.22
CA THR A 54 -6.79 10.71 -8.38
C THR A 54 -7.99 11.59 -8.72
N TRP A 55 -7.78 12.90 -8.90
CA TRP A 55 -8.83 13.81 -9.34
C TRP A 55 -9.36 13.46 -10.72
N MET A 56 -8.46 13.18 -11.68
CA MET A 56 -8.85 12.72 -13.02
C MET A 56 -9.62 11.40 -12.98
N SER A 57 -9.17 10.44 -12.18
CA SER A 57 -9.85 9.15 -12.00
C SER A 57 -11.23 9.35 -11.38
N GLY A 58 -11.36 10.22 -10.38
CA GLY A 58 -12.64 10.59 -9.78
C GLY A 58 -13.60 11.24 -10.79
N ALA A 59 -13.10 12.18 -11.60
CA ALA A 59 -13.87 12.82 -12.66
C ALA A 59 -14.35 11.82 -13.72
N LEU A 60 -13.48 10.89 -14.14
CA LEU A 60 -13.84 9.81 -15.07
C LEU A 60 -14.89 8.87 -14.48
N LEU A 61 -14.75 8.47 -13.21
CA LEU A 61 -15.73 7.63 -12.52
C LEU A 61 -17.07 8.34 -12.38
N TRP A 62 -17.06 9.62 -12.05
CA TRP A 62 -18.27 10.46 -11.99
C TRP A 62 -18.96 10.54 -13.35
N PHE A 63 -18.19 10.73 -14.43
CA PHE A 63 -18.71 10.73 -15.80
C PHE A 63 -19.33 9.37 -16.16
N VAL A 64 -18.59 8.27 -15.96
CA VAL A 64 -19.08 6.90 -16.23
C VAL A 64 -20.36 6.59 -15.44
N GLY A 65 -20.45 7.03 -14.18
CA GLY A 65 -21.63 6.87 -13.34
C GLY A 65 -22.83 7.69 -13.84
N THR A 66 -22.60 8.95 -14.21
CA THR A 66 -23.64 9.87 -14.71
C THR A 66 -24.24 9.38 -16.03
N PHE A 67 -23.41 8.93 -16.97
CA PHE A 67 -23.85 8.40 -18.26
C PHE A 67 -24.27 6.92 -18.22
N LYS A 68 -24.24 6.29 -17.03
CA LYS A 68 -24.60 4.88 -16.81
C LYS A 68 -23.81 3.90 -17.69
N PHE A 69 -22.58 4.27 -18.06
CA PHE A 69 -21.68 3.43 -18.86
C PHE A 69 -21.14 2.22 -18.10
N THR A 70 -21.52 2.04 -16.83
CA THR A 70 -21.24 0.82 -16.06
C THR A 70 -21.74 -0.45 -16.74
N HIS A 71 -22.75 -0.37 -17.62
CA HIS A 71 -23.19 -1.51 -18.42
C HIS A 71 -22.07 -2.08 -19.31
N PHE A 72 -21.14 -1.23 -19.78
CA PHE A 72 -20.02 -1.67 -20.62
C PHE A 72 -19.02 -2.56 -19.89
N VAL A 73 -18.91 -2.44 -18.56
CA VAL A 73 -18.05 -3.29 -17.73
C VAL A 73 -18.47 -4.76 -17.81
N ARG A 74 -19.74 -5.04 -18.14
CA ARG A 74 -20.24 -6.41 -18.36
C ARG A 74 -19.65 -7.08 -19.62
N TYR A 75 -19.15 -6.30 -20.58
CA TYR A 75 -18.48 -6.82 -21.77
C TYR A 75 -17.00 -7.15 -21.55
N LEU A 76 -16.42 -6.78 -20.41
CA LEU A 76 -15.08 -7.23 -20.06
C LEU A 76 -15.09 -8.74 -19.83
N SER A 77 -14.22 -9.43 -20.57
CA SER A 77 -14.06 -10.88 -20.43
C SER A 77 -13.65 -11.24 -19.00
N GLU A 78 -14.14 -12.38 -18.50
CA GLU A 78 -13.77 -12.89 -17.18
C GLU A 78 -12.26 -13.04 -16.96
N PRO A 79 -11.47 -13.48 -17.96
CA PRO A 79 -10.01 -13.55 -17.83
C PRO A 79 -9.36 -12.20 -17.52
N VAL A 80 -9.85 -11.09 -18.07
CA VAL A 80 -9.29 -9.75 -17.84
C VAL A 80 -9.54 -9.29 -16.39
N LYS A 81 -10.75 -9.54 -15.88
CA LYS A 81 -11.09 -9.21 -14.49
C LYS A 81 -10.25 -9.99 -13.49
N LEU A 82 -10.04 -11.29 -13.75
CA LEU A 82 -9.18 -12.14 -12.92
C LEU A 82 -7.72 -11.70 -13.01
N GLY A 83 -7.22 -11.37 -14.20
CA GLY A 83 -5.86 -10.87 -14.40
C GLY A 83 -5.56 -9.64 -13.53
N MET A 84 -6.45 -8.65 -13.51
CA MET A 84 -6.31 -7.45 -12.68
C MET A 84 -6.31 -7.75 -11.17
N GLN A 85 -7.12 -8.71 -10.72
CA GLN A 85 -7.16 -9.10 -9.30
C GLN A 85 -5.91 -9.87 -8.88
N VAL A 86 -5.42 -10.76 -9.74
CA VAL A 86 -4.21 -11.55 -9.49
C VAL A 86 -2.96 -10.65 -9.48
N SER A 87 -2.85 -9.69 -10.41
CA SER A 87 -1.72 -8.76 -10.44
C SER A 87 -1.65 -7.90 -9.18
N LEU A 88 -2.79 -7.38 -8.72
CA LEU A 88 -2.87 -6.63 -7.46
C LEU A 88 -2.51 -7.52 -6.26
N GLY A 89 -3.01 -8.75 -6.23
CA GLY A 89 -2.69 -9.71 -5.16
C GLY A 89 -1.20 -10.02 -5.09
N TYR A 90 -0.56 -10.27 -6.23
CA TYR A 90 0.88 -10.51 -6.30
C TYR A 90 1.69 -9.27 -5.87
N PHE A 91 1.28 -8.08 -6.30
CA PHE A 91 1.96 -6.84 -5.93
C PHE A 91 1.88 -6.57 -4.42
N LEU A 92 0.70 -6.71 -3.81
CA LEU A 92 0.53 -6.55 -2.36
C LEU A 92 1.31 -7.60 -1.57
N PHE A 93 1.39 -8.83 -2.08
CA PHE A 93 2.21 -9.87 -1.48
C PHE A 93 3.70 -9.51 -1.53
N ALA A 94 4.21 -9.17 -2.72
CA ALA A 94 5.61 -8.81 -2.94
C ALA A 94 6.04 -7.57 -2.13
N THR A 95 5.20 -6.54 -2.10
CA THR A 95 5.47 -5.31 -1.31
C THR A 95 5.37 -5.56 0.18
N GLY A 96 4.40 -6.34 0.66
CA GLY A 96 4.29 -6.71 2.07
C GLY A 96 5.51 -7.50 2.57
N PHE A 97 6.01 -8.43 1.77
CA PHE A 97 7.27 -9.12 2.04
C PHE A 97 8.46 -8.16 2.03
N SER A 98 8.54 -7.28 1.02
CA SER A 98 9.62 -6.30 0.91
C SER A 98 9.71 -5.36 2.11
N ILE A 99 8.56 -4.86 2.60
CA ILE A 99 8.49 -4.01 3.80
C ILE A 99 8.95 -4.78 5.04
N SER A 100 8.59 -6.07 5.14
CA SER A 100 8.92 -6.90 6.31
C SER A 100 10.39 -7.31 6.37
N THR A 101 10.99 -7.64 5.23
CA THR A 101 12.39 -8.08 5.15
C THR A 101 13.36 -6.95 4.92
N GLY A 102 12.90 -5.82 4.38
CA GLY A 102 13.73 -4.73 3.88
C GLY A 102 14.36 -5.03 2.51
N ILE A 103 13.95 -6.12 1.83
CA ILE A 103 14.54 -6.58 0.57
C ILE A 103 13.47 -6.55 -0.53
N SER A 104 13.74 -5.83 -1.61
CA SER A 104 12.81 -5.67 -2.74
C SER A 104 12.53 -6.99 -3.47
N TRP A 105 11.34 -7.57 -3.21
CA TRP A 105 10.87 -8.79 -3.87
C TRP A 105 10.76 -8.64 -5.40
N LEU A 106 10.49 -7.43 -5.87
CA LEU A 106 10.26 -7.13 -7.29
C LEU A 106 11.56 -6.92 -8.08
N SER A 107 12.72 -6.86 -7.40
CA SER A 107 14.01 -6.56 -8.04
C SER A 107 14.86 -7.79 -8.34
N PHE A 108 14.39 -8.99 -8.00
CA PHE A 108 15.18 -10.20 -8.21
C PHE A 108 15.27 -10.54 -9.69
N THR A 109 16.50 -10.71 -10.14
CA THR A 109 16.80 -11.12 -11.53
C THR A 109 17.31 -12.56 -11.56
N THR A 110 17.82 -13.08 -10.43
CA THR A 110 18.45 -14.40 -10.38
C THR A 110 17.91 -15.27 -9.24
N LEU A 111 17.73 -16.57 -9.47
CA LEU A 111 17.30 -17.55 -8.46
C LEU A 111 18.21 -17.63 -7.23
N GLY A 112 19.49 -17.24 -7.36
CA GLY A 112 20.44 -17.20 -6.23
C GLY A 112 20.09 -16.14 -5.17
N GLU A 113 19.42 -15.06 -5.57
CA GLU A 113 19.04 -13.96 -4.66
C GLU A 113 17.86 -14.36 -3.74
N PHE A 114 17.13 -15.42 -4.09
CA PHE A 114 16.09 -16.01 -3.22
C PHE A 114 16.66 -16.65 -1.96
N GLY A 115 17.94 -17.05 -1.96
CA GLY A 115 18.61 -17.62 -0.79
C GLY A 115 18.62 -16.69 0.41
N ILE A 116 18.60 -15.37 0.17
CA ILE A 116 18.66 -14.32 1.20
C ILE A 116 17.43 -14.37 2.14
N TYR A 117 16.29 -14.91 1.69
CA TYR A 117 15.09 -15.08 2.53
C TYR A 117 15.20 -16.22 3.54
N PHE A 118 16.07 -17.20 3.27
CA PHE A 118 16.33 -18.32 4.16
C PHE A 118 17.51 -18.08 5.10
N GLU A 119 18.16 -16.91 4.99
CA GLU A 119 19.18 -16.50 5.93
C GLU A 119 18.61 -16.26 7.33
N LEU A 120 19.40 -16.60 8.34
CA LEU A 120 19.00 -16.58 9.75
C LEU A 120 18.59 -15.18 10.24
N ALA A 121 19.04 -14.12 9.57
CA ALA A 121 18.69 -12.73 9.88
C ALA A 121 17.33 -12.30 9.28
N THR A 122 16.90 -12.92 8.17
CA THR A 122 15.70 -12.53 7.41
C THR A 122 14.52 -13.45 7.73
N LEU A 123 14.80 -14.72 8.04
CA LEU A 123 13.82 -15.76 8.33
C LEU A 123 12.82 -15.39 9.45
N PRO A 124 13.26 -14.82 10.60
CA PRO A 124 12.33 -14.46 11.67
C PRO A 124 11.37 -13.35 11.25
N LYS A 125 11.84 -12.40 10.44
CA LYS A 125 11.10 -11.20 10.05
C LYS A 125 9.87 -11.56 9.21
N TRP A 126 10.06 -12.32 8.13
CA TRP A 126 8.94 -12.68 7.27
C TRP A 126 8.05 -13.77 7.89
N THR A 127 8.61 -14.65 8.74
CA THR A 127 7.81 -15.64 9.48
C THR A 127 6.84 -14.95 10.44
N LEU A 128 7.29 -13.92 11.16
CA LEU A 128 6.42 -13.13 12.04
C LEU A 128 5.32 -12.42 11.23
N THR A 129 5.66 -11.78 10.12
CA THR A 129 4.66 -11.15 9.24
C THR A 129 3.64 -12.18 8.72
N THR A 130 4.10 -13.36 8.29
CA THR A 130 3.24 -14.42 7.78
C THR A 130 2.34 -14.99 8.88
N ALA A 131 2.84 -15.12 10.11
CA ALA A 131 2.05 -15.54 11.25
C ALA A 131 0.95 -14.50 11.58
N CYS A 132 1.28 -13.20 11.58
CA CYS A 132 0.30 -12.11 11.73
C CYS A 132 -0.75 -12.13 10.62
N ALA A 133 -0.33 -12.33 9.36
CA ALA A 133 -1.23 -12.45 8.21
C ALA A 133 -2.16 -13.67 8.33
N GLY A 134 -1.65 -14.81 8.79
CA GLY A 134 -2.46 -16.00 9.07
C GLY A 134 -3.46 -15.77 10.21
N PHE A 135 -3.04 -15.07 11.26
CA PHE A 135 -3.92 -14.74 12.39
C PHE A 135 -5.07 -13.82 11.98
N ILE A 136 -4.81 -12.75 11.23
CA ILE A 136 -5.88 -11.87 10.74
C ILE A 136 -6.81 -12.62 9.77
N PHE A 137 -6.26 -13.47 8.88
CA PHE A 137 -7.06 -14.29 7.98
C PHE A 137 -8.00 -15.24 8.75
N PHE A 138 -7.48 -15.88 9.80
CA PHE A 138 -8.28 -16.73 10.69
C PHE A 138 -9.35 -15.93 11.43
N ALA A 139 -9.01 -14.75 11.97
CA ALA A 139 -9.96 -13.88 12.66
C ALA A 139 -11.09 -13.43 11.74
N LEU A 140 -10.77 -13.07 10.48
CA LEU A 140 -11.75 -12.69 9.47
C LEU A 140 -12.71 -13.84 9.15
N ASN A 141 -12.18 -15.06 8.98
CA ASN A 141 -13.00 -16.22 8.66
C ASN A 141 -13.87 -16.67 9.86
N LYS A 142 -13.38 -16.51 11.09
CA LYS A 142 -14.10 -16.97 12.30
C LYS A 142 -15.18 -16.01 12.75
N TRP A 143 -14.93 -14.70 12.72
CA TRP A 143 -15.84 -13.72 13.32
C TRP A 143 -16.74 -13.04 12.31
N GLY A 144 -16.34 -12.90 11.04
CA GLY A 144 -17.16 -12.27 10.00
C GLY A 144 -17.57 -10.82 10.30
N TRP A 145 -16.98 -10.19 11.32
CA TRP A 145 -17.33 -8.84 11.74
C TRP A 145 -16.67 -7.81 10.81
N PRO A 146 -17.41 -6.79 10.33
CA PRO A 146 -16.88 -5.78 9.42
C PRO A 146 -15.75 -4.93 10.04
N TYR A 147 -15.66 -4.90 11.38
CA TYR A 147 -14.64 -4.16 12.12
C TYR A 147 -13.38 -4.96 12.46
N THR A 148 -13.29 -6.23 12.02
CA THR A 148 -12.14 -7.10 12.34
C THR A 148 -10.81 -6.48 11.89
N ILE A 149 -10.74 -5.92 10.68
CA ILE A 149 -9.53 -5.29 10.15
C ILE A 149 -9.17 -4.02 10.94
N PRO A 150 -10.07 -3.02 11.10
CA PRO A 150 -9.78 -1.84 11.92
C PRO A 150 -9.33 -2.17 13.34
N VAL A 151 -9.99 -3.13 13.99
CA VAL A 151 -9.64 -3.55 15.36
C VAL A 151 -8.27 -4.21 15.38
N PHE A 152 -7.96 -5.09 14.43
CA PHE A 152 -6.66 -5.73 14.36
C PHE A 152 -5.53 -4.71 14.21
N VAL A 153 -5.70 -3.73 13.31
CA VAL A 153 -4.74 -2.63 13.15
C VAL A 153 -4.63 -1.79 14.43
N GLY A 154 -5.76 -1.43 15.04
CA GLY A 154 -5.79 -0.67 16.29
C GLY A 154 -5.10 -1.39 17.46
N VAL A 155 -5.29 -2.70 17.58
CA VAL A 155 -4.61 -3.54 18.56
C VAL A 155 -3.11 -3.58 18.28
N GLY A 156 -2.70 -3.72 17.02
CA GLY A 156 -1.28 -3.68 16.64
C GLY A 156 -0.60 -2.35 17.02
N VAL A 157 -1.24 -1.22 16.71
CA VAL A 157 -0.76 0.11 17.11
C VAL A 157 -0.74 0.26 18.63
N GLY A 158 -1.74 -0.26 19.32
CA GLY A 158 -1.81 -0.25 20.79
C GLY A 158 -0.66 -1.04 21.43
N ILE A 159 -0.39 -2.25 20.95
CA ILE A 159 0.72 -3.09 21.42
C ILE A 159 2.05 -2.38 21.23
N PHE A 160 2.27 -1.74 20.07
CA PHE A 160 3.48 -0.97 19.81
C PHE A 160 3.67 0.15 20.85
N HIS A 161 2.62 0.93 21.15
CA HIS A 161 2.71 1.99 22.15
C HIS A 161 2.93 1.45 23.56
N ILE A 162 2.30 0.32 23.91
CA ILE A 162 2.53 -0.34 25.21
C ILE A 162 4.00 -0.75 25.35
N ILE A 163 4.60 -1.30 24.29
CA ILE A 163 6.02 -1.69 24.29
C ILE A 163 6.91 -0.46 24.50
N LEU A 164 6.64 0.67 23.83
CA LEU A 164 7.40 1.91 24.03
C LEU A 164 7.30 2.43 25.46
N VAL A 165 6.09 2.47 26.03
CA VAL A 165 5.86 2.96 27.40
C VAL A 165 6.51 2.07 28.45
N VAL A 166 6.40 0.74 28.30
CA VAL A 166 7.02 -0.22 29.25
C VAL A 166 8.55 -0.24 29.09
N GLY A 167 9.06 -0.06 27.87
CA GLY A 167 10.49 0.01 27.61
C GLY A 167 11.13 1.36 27.97
N GLY A 168 10.34 2.38 28.28
CA GLY A 168 10.82 3.74 28.55
C GLY A 168 11.41 4.44 27.33
N PHE A 169 11.15 3.94 26.11
CA PHE A 169 11.68 4.50 24.88
C PHE A 169 10.86 5.72 24.45
N SER A 170 11.55 6.79 24.05
CA SER A 170 10.87 7.91 23.38
C SER A 170 10.54 7.58 21.92
N ILE A 171 9.62 8.34 21.32
CA ILE A 171 9.26 8.18 19.91
C ILE A 171 10.46 8.52 19.01
N GLU A 172 11.31 9.45 19.44
CA GLU A 172 12.55 9.82 18.76
C GLU A 172 13.54 8.65 18.74
N GLU A 173 13.72 7.96 19.87
CA GLU A 173 14.63 6.82 19.97
C GLU A 173 14.10 5.59 19.19
N ALA A 174 12.78 5.44 19.09
CA ALA A 174 12.14 4.46 18.21
C ALA A 174 12.36 4.76 16.71
N LYS A 175 12.50 6.03 16.32
CA LYS A 175 12.87 6.41 14.95
C LYS A 175 14.34 6.14 14.68
N ASP A 176 15.23 6.52 15.61
CA ASP A 176 16.67 6.33 15.46
C ASP A 176 17.06 4.85 15.42
N SER A 177 16.33 3.99 16.12
CA SER A 177 16.49 2.54 16.09
C SER A 177 15.88 1.86 14.84
N GLY A 178 15.25 2.63 13.94
CA GLY A 178 14.67 2.13 12.70
C GLY A 178 13.33 1.39 12.86
N TRP A 179 12.66 1.53 14.01
CA TRP A 179 11.32 0.96 14.21
C TRP A 179 10.23 1.80 13.54
N LEU A 180 10.50 3.10 13.35
CA LEU A 180 9.63 4.04 12.65
C LEU A 180 10.39 4.71 11.50
N TYR A 181 9.67 5.02 10.41
CA TYR A 181 10.25 5.79 9.31
C TYR A 181 10.65 7.19 9.79
N PRO A 182 11.84 7.69 9.42
CA PRO A 182 12.25 9.04 9.76
C PRO A 182 11.34 10.06 9.05
N PRO A 183 11.10 11.23 9.65
CA PRO A 183 10.37 12.30 8.99
C PRO A 183 11.12 12.73 7.71
N PRO A 184 10.42 13.20 6.67
CA PRO A 184 11.05 13.73 5.47
C PRO A 184 12.03 14.86 5.84
N ALA A 185 13.14 14.95 5.10
CA ALA A 185 14.22 15.88 5.39
C ALA A 185 13.70 17.33 5.35
N GLY A 186 13.80 18.05 6.47
CA GLY A 186 13.38 19.44 6.58
C GLY A 186 12.45 19.78 7.75
N GLU A 187 12.03 18.80 8.54
CA GLU A 187 11.26 19.03 9.77
C GLU A 187 12.03 18.54 11.01
N ALA A 188 13.23 19.11 11.21
CA ALA A 188 13.90 19.02 12.50
C ALA A 188 13.14 19.90 13.52
N GLY A 189 12.17 19.31 14.21
CA GLY A 189 11.52 19.90 15.38
C GLY A 189 10.16 20.60 15.18
N GLY A 190 9.54 20.49 14.00
CA GLY A 190 8.19 21.01 13.76
C GLY A 190 7.17 19.86 13.72
N GLY A 191 6.08 19.96 14.48
CA GLY A 191 5.01 18.96 14.43
C GLY A 191 4.49 18.76 13.01
N TYR A 192 4.25 17.50 12.64
CA TYR A 192 3.71 17.11 11.33
C TYR A 192 2.48 17.95 10.99
N ASN A 193 2.63 18.85 10.02
CA ASN A 193 1.52 19.63 9.50
C ASN A 193 1.13 19.05 8.14
N PRO A 194 0.05 18.26 8.06
CA PRO A 194 -0.37 17.63 6.82
C PRO A 194 -0.78 18.64 5.76
N PHE A 195 -0.85 19.95 6.03
CA PHE A 195 -1.14 20.99 5.04
C PHE A 195 0.08 21.84 4.67
N ALA A 196 1.26 21.60 5.27
CA ALA A 196 2.48 22.33 4.94
C ALA A 196 2.93 22.10 3.50
N PHE A 197 2.59 20.95 2.91
CA PHE A 197 2.86 20.65 1.49
C PHE A 197 2.19 21.67 0.55
N ILE A 198 0.97 22.13 0.89
CA ILE A 198 0.21 23.09 0.08
C ILE A 198 0.97 24.42 0.03
N GLY A 199 1.42 24.93 1.18
CA GLY A 199 2.19 26.17 1.26
C GLY A 199 3.54 26.10 0.54
N ARG A 200 4.24 24.96 0.63
CA ARG A 200 5.54 24.77 -0.02
C ARG A 200 5.45 24.63 -1.55
N SER A 201 4.33 24.13 -2.08
CA SER A 201 4.10 24.05 -3.54
C SER A 201 3.84 25.39 -4.22
N TYR A 202 3.49 26.45 -3.48
CA TYR A 202 3.24 27.79 -4.03
C TYR A 202 4.40 28.78 -3.83
N SER A 203 5.49 28.37 -3.17
CA SER A 203 6.66 29.21 -2.91
C SER A 203 7.85 28.93 -3.83
N ILE A 204 7.59 28.37 -5.02
CA ILE A 204 8.58 28.24 -6.12
C ILE A 204 8.40 29.42 -7.08
#